data_AF-A0A450WG42-F1
#
_entry.id   AF-A0A450WG42-F1
#
_cell.length_a   1.000
_cell.length_b   1.000
_cell.length_c   1.000
_cell.angle_alpha   90.00
_cell.angle_beta   90.00
_cell.angle_gamma   90.00
#
_symmetry.space_group_name_H-M   'P 1'
#
loop_
_entity.id
_entity.type
_entity.pdbx_description
1 polymer ?
#
loop_
_entity_poly.entity_id
_entity_poly.type
_entity_poly.pdbx_seq_one_letter_code
_entity_poly.pdbx_strand_id
1 'polypeptide(L)'
;METIKATVVQVGEKHFIEIGDGDHTIRIPMSEDKPNEVKSAFNRLIVRLKEGEFRIELENVGEDLFSQVANEYIRQLNREIQGIYGEMKQYGLSGN
;
A
#
# COMPACT_ATOMS: atom_id res chain seq x y z
N MET A 1 15.47 -1.37 -5.01
CA MET A 1 14.09 -0.98 -4.71
C MET A 1 13.17 -1.87 -5.53
N GLU A 2 12.43 -2.72 -4.85
CA GLU A 2 11.42 -3.60 -5.46
C GLU A 2 10.16 -2.81 -5.84
N THR A 3 9.44 -3.25 -6.87
CA THR A 3 8.13 -2.69 -7.23
C THR A 3 7.05 -3.73 -6.98
N ILE A 4 6.19 -3.42 -6.02
CA ILE A 4 5.02 -4.20 -5.68
C ILE A 4 3.83 -3.71 -6.50
N LYS A 5 3.07 -4.64 -7.07
CA LYS A 5 1.88 -4.32 -7.87
C LYS A 5 0.64 -4.20 -6.98
N ALA A 6 -0.21 -3.25 -7.36
CA ALA A 6 -1.51 -3.06 -6.78
C ALA A 6 -2.61 -2.99 -7.84
N THR A 7 -3.82 -3.40 -7.47
CA THR A 7 -5.00 -3.39 -8.33
C THR A 7 -6.22 -2.89 -7.58
N VAL A 8 -7.10 -2.16 -8.27
CA VAL A 8 -8.44 -1.87 -7.75
C VAL A 8 -9.33 -3.06 -8.03
N VAL A 9 -10.00 -3.57 -7.01
CA VAL A 9 -10.96 -4.68 -7.14
C VAL A 9 -12.30 -4.29 -6.55
N GLN A 10 -13.35 -4.78 -7.19
CA GLN A 10 -14.71 -4.68 -6.70
C GLN A 10 -15.19 -6.04 -6.20
N VAL A 11 -15.69 -6.10 -4.96
CA VAL A 11 -16.32 -7.29 -4.38
C VAL A 11 -17.72 -6.91 -3.90
N GLY A 12 -18.74 -7.32 -4.65
CA GLY A 12 -20.10 -6.83 -4.45
C GLY A 12 -20.19 -5.33 -4.73
N GLU A 13 -20.66 -4.56 -3.75
CA GLU A 13 -20.78 -3.09 -3.86
C GLU A 13 -19.54 -2.35 -3.32
N LYS A 14 -18.49 -3.09 -2.90
CA LYS A 14 -17.34 -2.54 -2.20
C LYS A 14 -16.10 -2.52 -3.07
N HIS A 15 -15.29 -1.48 -2.91
CA HIS A 15 -14.05 -1.27 -3.64
C HIS A 15 -12.85 -1.36 -2.70
N PHE A 16 -11.80 -2.02 -3.16
CA PHE A 16 -10.56 -2.24 -2.42
C PHE A 16 -9.35 -1.99 -3.31
N ILE A 17 -8.26 -1.54 -2.68
CA ILE A 17 -6.91 -1.65 -3.26
C ILE A 17 -6.33 -2.96 -2.75
N GLU A 18 -5.94 -3.84 -3.66
CA GLU A 18 -5.16 -5.03 -3.34
C GLU A 18 -3.69 -4.78 -3.67
N ILE A 19 -2.81 -5.12 -2.75
CA ILE A 19 -1.36 -4.98 -2.89
C ILE A 19 -0.75 -6.37 -2.68
N GLY A 20 0.00 -6.87 -3.65
CA GLY A 20 0.66 -8.18 -3.57
C GLY A 20 1.90 -8.13 -2.69
N ASP A 21 2.02 -9.01 -1.70
CA ASP A 21 3.19 -9.09 -0.81
C ASP A 21 3.65 -10.55 -0.67
N GLY A 22 4.38 -11.03 -1.69
CA GLY A 22 4.77 -12.43 -1.79
C GLY A 22 3.54 -13.34 -1.85
N ASP A 23 3.40 -14.24 -0.87
CA ASP A 23 2.27 -15.16 -0.72
C ASP A 23 1.03 -14.52 -0.06
N HIS A 24 1.11 -13.25 0.34
CA HIS A 24 0.04 -12.53 1.02
C HIS A 24 -0.53 -11.41 0.15
N THR A 25 -1.80 -11.07 0.38
CA THR A 25 -2.43 -9.89 -0.22
C THR A 25 -2.86 -8.95 0.90
N ILE A 26 -2.41 -7.70 0.81
CA ILE A 26 -2.87 -6.62 1.67
C ILE A 26 -4.06 -5.96 0.97
N ARG A 27 -5.20 -5.83 1.68
CA ARG A 27 -6.40 -5.16 1.16
C ARG A 27 -6.66 -3.88 1.93
N ILE A 28 -6.91 -2.79 1.22
CA ILE A 28 -7.28 -1.49 1.78
C ILE A 28 -8.70 -1.15 1.32
N PRO A 29 -9.67 -1.02 2.24
CA PRO A 29 -11.03 -0.63 1.87
C PRO A 29 -11.06 0.83 1.39
N MET A 30 -11.75 1.08 0.28
CA MET A 30 -11.92 2.43 -0.30
C MET A 30 -13.32 2.99 -0.11
N SER A 31 -14.34 2.12 -0.15
CA SER A 31 -15.74 2.49 -0.15
C SER A 31 -16.40 2.39 1.23
N GLU A 32 -15.65 2.02 2.26
CA GLU A 32 -16.15 1.88 3.63
C GLU A 32 -15.25 2.61 4.61
N ASP A 33 -15.84 3.26 5.61
CA ASP A 33 -15.10 3.87 6.71
C ASP A 33 -14.65 2.79 7.70
N LYS A 34 -13.46 2.24 7.44
CA LYS A 34 -12.85 1.17 8.23
C LYS A 34 -11.42 1.52 8.64
N PRO A 35 -11.25 2.48 9.57
CA PRO A 35 -9.94 3.00 9.94
C PRO A 35 -9.01 1.93 10.52
N ASN A 36 -9.58 0.93 11.22
CA ASN A 36 -8.81 -0.18 11.78
C ASN A 36 -8.24 -1.12 10.70
N GLU A 37 -8.98 -1.34 9.61
CA GLU A 37 -8.50 -2.17 8.49
C GLU A 37 -7.40 -1.44 7.71
N VAL A 38 -7.58 -0.13 7.47
CA VAL A 38 -6.55 0.73 6.87
C VAL A 38 -5.27 0.75 7.70
N LYS A 39 -5.39 0.96 9.02
CA LYS A 39 -4.25 0.93 9.95
C LYS A 39 -3.55 -0.43 9.94
N SER A 40 -4.31 -1.52 9.90
CA SER A 40 -3.75 -2.88 9.84
C SER A 40 -2.96 -3.11 8.55
N ALA A 41 -3.50 -2.67 7.40
CA ALA A 41 -2.80 -2.74 6.12
C ALA A 41 -1.49 -1.94 6.15
N PHE A 42 -1.51 -0.72 6.68
CA PHE A 42 -0.31 0.11 6.81
C PHE A 42 0.75 -0.53 7.70
N ASN A 43 0.36 -1.10 8.85
CA ASN A 43 1.29 -1.80 9.73
C ASN A 43 1.98 -2.99 9.05
N ARG A 44 1.26 -3.73 8.19
CA ARG A 44 1.87 -4.83 7.42
C ARG A 44 2.93 -4.31 6.46
N LEU A 45 2.66 -3.20 5.77
CA LEU A 45 3.63 -2.55 4.89
C LEU A 45 4.89 -2.10 5.65
N ILE A 46 4.74 -1.53 6.85
CA ILE A 46 5.90 -1.16 7.70
C ILE A 46 6.73 -2.39 8.08
N VAL A 47 6.07 -3.50 8.44
CA VAL A 47 6.80 -4.75 8.74
C VAL A 47 7.58 -5.22 7.53
N ARG A 48 6.98 -5.16 6.33
CA ARG A 48 7.64 -5.52 5.07
C ARG A 48 8.85 -4.63 4.75
N LEU A 49 8.85 -3.35 5.13
CA LEU A 49 10.00 -2.45 4.96
C LEU A 49 11.25 -2.93 5.71
N LYS A 50 11.11 -3.77 6.74
CA LYS A 50 12.26 -4.38 7.42
C LYS A 50 13.04 -5.33 6.51
N GLU A 51 12.39 -5.88 5.50
CA GLU A 51 12.98 -6.83 4.54
C GLU A 51 13.61 -6.13 3.33
N GLY A 52 13.31 -4.84 3.12
CA GLY A 52 13.90 -4.06 2.06
C GLY A 52 13.01 -2.91 1.58
N GLU A 53 13.62 -1.98 0.84
CA GLU A 53 12.92 -0.85 0.24
C GLU A 53 12.07 -1.29 -0.96
N PHE A 54 10.81 -0.90 -0.95
CA PHE A 54 9.89 -1.12 -2.06
C PHE A 54 9.06 0.12 -2.36
N ARG A 55 8.44 0.12 -3.55
CA ARG A 55 7.39 1.05 -3.95
C ARG A 55 6.17 0.27 -4.44
N ILE A 56 4.99 0.85 -4.29
CA ILE A 56 3.74 0.27 -4.77
C ILE A 56 3.35 0.98 -6.07
N GLU A 57 2.92 0.22 -7.07
CA GLU A 57 2.47 0.74 -8.36
C GLU A 57 1.11 0.16 -8.72
N LEU A 58 0.14 1.04 -8.97
CA LEU A 58 -1.19 0.68 -9.42
C LEU A 58 -1.12 0.27 -10.90
N GLU A 59 -1.48 -0.97 -11.23
CA GLU A 59 -1.24 -1.54 -12.57
C GLU A 59 -2.07 -0.87 -13.66
N ASN A 60 -3.32 -0.53 -13.36
CA ASN A 60 -4.24 0.10 -14.30
C ASN A 60 -4.93 1.27 -13.61
N VAL A 61 -4.56 2.49 -13.99
CA VAL A 61 -5.27 3.70 -13.56
C VAL A 61 -6.38 3.98 -14.57
N GLY A 62 -7.59 3.50 -14.29
CA GLY A 62 -8.79 3.84 -15.06
C GLY A 62 -9.21 5.31 -14.87
N GLU A 63 -10.15 5.76 -15.71
CA GLU A 63 -10.76 7.09 -15.60
C GLU A 63 -11.90 7.15 -14.56
N ASP A 64 -12.30 5.99 -14.01
CA ASP A 64 -13.33 5.93 -12.99
C ASP A 64 -12.85 6.51 -11.65
N LEU A 65 -13.83 6.93 -10.84
CA LEU A 65 -13.58 7.57 -9.55
C LEU A 65 -12.69 6.72 -8.63
N PHE A 66 -12.93 5.41 -8.55
CA PHE A 66 -12.18 4.55 -7.63
C PHE A 66 -10.75 4.35 -8.11
N SER A 67 -10.52 4.20 -9.42
CA SER A 67 -9.16 4.18 -9.98
C SER A 67 -8.38 5.47 -9.69
N GLN A 68 -9.01 6.64 -9.84
CA GLN A 68 -8.35 7.92 -9.58
C GLN A 68 -8.04 8.11 -8.08
N VAL A 69 -8.99 7.75 -7.20
CA VAL A 69 -8.78 7.79 -5.75
C VAL A 69 -7.67 6.81 -5.33
N ALA A 70 -7.65 5.61 -5.91
CA ALA A 70 -6.62 4.61 -5.61
C ALA A 70 -5.23 5.09 -6.04
N ASN A 71 -5.13 5.73 -7.21
CA ASN A 71 -3.86 6.29 -7.68
C ASN A 71 -3.33 7.37 -6.73
N GLU A 72 -4.18 8.28 -6.25
CA GLU A 72 -3.77 9.29 -5.28
C GLU A 72 -3.40 8.67 -3.92
N TYR A 73 -4.19 7.69 -3.46
CA TYR A 73 -3.91 6.95 -2.23
C TYR A 73 -2.53 6.27 -2.29
N ILE A 74 -2.23 5.55 -3.37
CA ILE A 74 -0.92 4.90 -3.57
C ILE A 74 0.22 5.92 -3.64
N ARG A 75 0.01 7.09 -4.24
CA ARG A 75 1.02 8.16 -4.24
C ARG A 75 1.33 8.67 -2.84
N GLN A 76 0.30 8.90 -2.02
CA GLN A 76 0.47 9.34 -0.63
C GLN A 76 1.15 8.27 0.22
N LEU A 77 0.66 7.03 0.11
CA LEU A 77 1.22 5.87 0.80
C LEU A 77 2.71 5.67 0.48
N ASN A 78 3.09 5.78 -0.80
CA ASN A 78 4.51 5.69 -1.20
C ASN A 78 5.38 6.75 -0.54
N ARG A 79 4.90 8.00 -0.41
CA ARG A 79 5.65 9.07 0.27
C ARG A 79 5.83 8.74 1.76
N GLU A 80 4.79 8.25 2.41
CA GLU A 80 4.83 7.90 3.83
C GLU A 80 5.77 6.72 4.10
N ILE A 81 5.68 5.63 3.35
CA ILE A 81 6.55 4.45 3.54
C ILE A 81 8.02 4.79 3.25
N GLN A 82 8.30 5.65 2.26
CA GLN A 82 9.66 6.12 1.97
C GLN A 82 10.22 6.98 3.11
N GLY A 83 9.40 7.86 3.69
CA GLY A 83 9.77 8.62 4.88
C GLY A 83 10.11 7.71 6.06
N ILE A 84 9.22 6.76 6.36
CA ILE A 84 9.41 5.78 7.44
C ILE A 84 10.67 4.94 7.21
N TYR A 85 10.91 4.46 5.99
CA TYR A 85 12.11 3.69 5.70
C TYR A 85 13.40 4.51 5.87
N GLY A 86 13.38 5.80 5.52
CA GLY A 86 14.46 6.73 5.80
C GLY A 86 14.76 6.86 7.30
N GLU A 87 13.71 7.01 8.12
CA GLU A 87 13.85 7.01 9.59
C GLU A 87 14.38 5.66 10.09
N MET A 88 13.86 4.54 9.59
CA MET A 88 14.34 3.22 9.96
C MET A 88 15.83 3.04 9.67
N LYS A 89 16.33 3.52 8.52
CA LYS A 89 17.77 3.53 8.22
C LYS A 89 18.56 4.38 9.20
N GLN A 90 18.06 5.58 9.51
CA GLN A 90 18.71 6.49 10.44
C GLN A 90 18.86 5.88 11.84
N TYR A 91 17.87 5.11 12.29
CA TYR A 91 17.88 4.45 13.61
C TYR A 91 18.43 3.01 13.60
N GLY A 92 18.89 2.50 12.45
CA GLY A 92 19.40 1.11 12.32
C GLY A 92 18.32 0.03 12.48
N LEU A 93 17.07 0.35 12.13
CA LEU A 93 15.90 -0.53 12.24
C LEU A 93 15.48 -1.19 10.91
N SER A 94 16.13 -0.84 9.79
CA SER A 94 15.96 -1.51 8.50
C SER A 94 16.90 -2.72 8.39
N GLY A 95 16.46 -3.81 7.77
CA GLY A 95 17.33 -4.94 7.44
C GLY A 95 18.52 -4.52 6.57
N ASN A 96 19.67 -5.18 6.78
CA ASN A 96 20.90 -4.97 6.02
C ASN A 96 20.75 -5.41 4.56
#